data_AF-A0A3A9ZCZ0-F1
#
_entry.id   AF-A0A3A9ZCZ0-F1
#
_cell.length_a   1.000
_cell.length_b   1.000
_cell.length_c   1.000
_cell.angle_alpha   90.00
_cell.angle_beta   90.00
_cell.angle_gamma   90.00
#
_symmetry.space_group_name_H-M   'P 1'
#
loop_
_entity.id
_entity.type
_entity.pdbx_description
1 polymer ?
#
loop_
_entity_poly.entity_id
_entity_poly.type
_entity_poly.pdbx_seq_one_letter_code
_entity_poly.pdbx_strand_id
1 'polypeptide(L)'
;MPDPLFFDLCRDTARLTWAPTEQVRERGRQRLRRTRVAAGVAGAVAVAVIATGAVAVAGRPDAAPPIPPATGEPTPTGTPEATPSRSGDPTPSARSSRTPSRRPTTPSTTPGQRRPPASGTAAESVPASAMLQLADLPDGFEAMEPEFEGDGSLWFLTTVFDCDSRPAVWREVSSRRVTYGSPTEVVSQRVTRHAGDGARTKMADARRLADECTSARPGDSIRVLADGLGGDEGLLMGATVDGREQRWILVRQGDLVAENPVRSLGVQITEAEARKTAQKVAARLCNGTDDC
;
A
#
# COMPACT_ATOMS: atom_id res chain seq x y z
N MET A 1 13.51 -25.26 -15.60
CA MET A 1 13.67 -26.02 -14.35
C MET A 1 13.58 -25.03 -13.21
N PRO A 2 12.60 -25.12 -12.30
CA PRO A 2 12.55 -24.24 -11.14
C PRO A 2 13.75 -24.48 -10.22
N ASP A 3 14.26 -23.40 -9.64
CA ASP A 3 15.46 -23.38 -8.79
C ASP A 3 15.26 -24.25 -7.54
N PRO A 4 16.19 -25.15 -7.18
CA PRO A 4 16.06 -26.00 -5.99
C PRO A 4 15.89 -25.21 -4.68
N LEU A 5 16.42 -23.98 -4.61
CA LEU A 5 16.21 -23.08 -3.48
C LEU A 5 14.73 -22.71 -3.27
N PHE A 6 13.95 -22.60 -4.35
CA PHE A 6 12.52 -22.30 -4.27
C PHE A 6 11.73 -23.50 -3.69
N PHE A 7 12.15 -24.72 -4.01
CA PHE A 7 11.52 -25.93 -3.49
C PHE A 7 11.77 -26.11 -1.99
N ASP A 8 12.98 -25.84 -1.52
CA ASP A 8 13.30 -25.91 -0.09
C ASP A 8 12.58 -24.81 0.70
N LEU A 9 12.50 -23.58 0.18
CA LEU A 9 11.70 -22.49 0.78
C LEU A 9 10.20 -22.82 0.84
N CYS A 10 9.63 -23.40 -0.22
CA CYS A 10 8.22 -23.82 -0.22
C CYS A 10 7.96 -24.98 0.74
N ARG A 11 8.91 -25.92 0.86
CA ARG A 11 8.80 -27.06 1.78
C ARG A 11 8.91 -26.64 3.24
N ASP A 12 9.79 -25.68 3.55
CA ASP A 12 9.95 -25.16 4.91
C ASP A 12 8.77 -24.29 5.34
N THR A 13 8.20 -23.50 4.43
CA THR A 13 6.99 -22.71 4.72
C THR A 13 5.74 -23.57 4.88
N ALA A 14 5.64 -24.71 4.18
CA ALA A 14 4.54 -25.66 4.36
C ALA A 14 4.50 -26.31 5.76
N ARG A 15 5.60 -26.25 6.52
CA ARG A 15 5.69 -26.78 7.90
C ARG A 15 5.62 -25.70 8.98
N LEU A 16 5.51 -24.42 8.61
CA LEU A 16 5.30 -23.34 9.56
C LEU A 16 3.84 -23.34 10.02
N THR A 17 3.61 -23.91 11.20
CA THR A 17 2.39 -23.68 11.97
C THR A 17 2.40 -22.23 12.44
N TRP A 18 1.77 -21.35 11.67
CA TRP A 18 1.55 -19.97 12.08
C TRP A 18 0.83 -19.95 13.43
N ALA A 19 1.36 -19.16 14.37
CA ALA A 19 0.70 -18.97 15.65
C ALA A 19 -0.73 -18.42 15.40
N PRO A 20 -1.74 -18.85 16.19
CA PRO A 20 -3.09 -18.34 16.07
C PRO A 20 -3.11 -16.80 16.05
N THR A 21 -4.00 -16.21 15.25
CA THR A 21 -4.12 -14.76 15.05
C THR A 21 -4.23 -13.98 16.36
N GLU A 22 -4.84 -14.58 17.37
CA GLU A 22 -5.02 -14.07 18.72
C GLU A 22 -3.66 -13.93 19.43
N GLN A 23 -2.78 -14.93 19.26
CA GLN A 23 -1.45 -14.96 19.87
C GLN A 23 -0.50 -13.95 19.21
N VAL A 24 -0.64 -13.71 17.90
CA VAL A 24 0.07 -12.64 17.18
C VAL A 24 -0.40 -11.26 17.67
N ARG A 25 -1.72 -11.06 17.80
CA ARG A 25 -2.30 -9.83 18.35
C ARG A 25 -1.87 -9.58 19.80
N GLU A 26 -1.85 -10.61 20.64
CA GLU A 26 -1.37 -10.55 22.03
C GLU A 26 0.09 -10.08 22.08
N ARG A 27 0.98 -10.73 21.31
CA ARG A 27 2.41 -10.37 21.22
C ARG A 27 2.60 -8.94 20.69
N GLY A 28 1.80 -8.53 19.71
CA GLY A 28 1.81 -7.17 19.17
C GLY A 28 1.45 -6.13 20.24
N ARG A 29 0.37 -6.35 21.00
CA ARG A 29 -0.02 -5.49 22.13
C ARG A 29 1.06 -5.47 23.22
N GLN A 30 1.69 -6.60 23.49
CA GLN A 30 2.72 -6.73 24.52
C GLN A 30 4.01 -5.96 24.14
N ARG A 31 4.40 -5.97 22.86
CA ARG A 31 5.51 -5.14 22.34
C ARG A 31 5.21 -3.65 22.45
N LEU A 32 4.00 -3.23 22.09
CA LEU A 32 3.54 -1.84 22.21
C LEU A 32 3.52 -1.35 23.67
N ARG A 33 3.16 -2.22 24.62
CA ARG A 33 3.26 -1.89 26.06
C ARG A 33 4.71 -1.73 26.52
N ARG A 34 5.63 -2.61 26.07
CA ARG A 34 7.06 -2.51 26.42
C ARG A 34 7.74 -1.26 25.83
N THR A 35 7.39 -0.88 24.61
CA THR A 35 7.93 0.35 23.99
C THR A 35 7.41 1.62 24.65
N ARG A 36 6.14 1.65 25.08
CA ARG A 36 5.60 2.80 25.83
C ARG A 36 6.24 3.00 27.21
N VAL A 37 6.66 1.92 27.88
CA VAL A 37 7.39 2.02 29.16
C VAL A 37 8.82 2.52 28.96
N ALA A 38 9.49 2.12 27.87
CA ALA A 38 10.84 2.59 27.56
C ALA A 38 10.89 4.08 27.14
N ALA A 39 9.85 4.60 26.49
CA ALA A 39 9.77 6.01 26.09
C ALA A 39 9.45 6.97 27.25
N GLY A 40 8.95 6.47 28.38
CA GLY A 40 8.56 7.29 29.54
C GLY A 40 9.68 7.62 30.54
N VAL A 41 10.88 7.04 30.39
CA VAL A 41 11.99 7.20 31.36
C VAL A 41 13.07 8.19 30.89
N ALA A 42 13.02 8.67 29.64
CA ALA A 42 14.01 9.62 29.10
C ALA A 42 13.69 11.11 29.35
N GLY A 43 12.58 11.44 30.02
CA GLY A 43 12.06 12.80 30.13
C GLY A 43 12.03 13.38 31.55
N ALA A 44 13.09 13.22 32.34
CA ALA A 44 13.18 13.87 33.66
C ALA A 44 14.62 14.17 34.08
N VAL A 45 15.30 15.10 33.40
CA VAL A 45 16.44 15.82 33.98
C VAL A 45 16.46 17.27 33.49
N ALA A 46 16.00 18.19 34.34
CA ALA A 46 16.45 19.59 34.46
C ALA A 46 15.61 20.16 35.62
N VAL A 47 16.16 20.48 36.80
CA VAL A 47 16.93 21.70 37.09
C VAL A 47 17.58 21.53 38.47
N ALA A 48 18.89 21.84 38.61
CA ALA A 48 19.49 22.46 39.82
C ALA A 48 21.01 22.78 39.63
N VAL A 49 21.28 23.98 39.10
CA VAL A 49 22.17 25.05 39.61
C VAL A 49 23.47 24.71 40.40
N ILE A 50 24.61 25.09 39.77
CA ILE A 50 25.83 25.82 40.23
C ILE A 50 26.84 25.21 41.25
N ALA A 51 28.11 25.30 40.83
CA ALA A 51 29.41 25.33 41.54
C ALA A 51 29.84 24.02 42.23
N THR A 52 31.01 23.44 41.96
CA THR A 52 32.37 23.85 42.38
C THR A 52 33.36 22.82 41.77
N GLY A 53 34.64 23.19 41.60
CA GLY A 53 35.59 22.45 40.75
C GLY A 53 36.29 21.21 41.32
N ALA A 54 37.32 20.80 40.56
CA ALA A 54 38.41 19.85 40.82
C ALA A 54 38.28 18.39 40.30
N VAL A 55 39.06 18.13 39.23
CA VAL A 55 39.95 16.99 38.92
C VAL A 55 39.62 15.58 39.46
N ALA A 56 39.47 14.61 38.54
CA ALA A 56 40.08 13.28 38.68
C ALA A 56 40.15 12.53 37.33
N VAL A 57 41.33 11.99 37.05
CA VAL A 57 41.69 11.08 35.95
C VAL A 57 41.35 9.63 36.33
N ALA A 58 40.76 8.87 35.42
CA ALA A 58 40.84 7.40 35.23
C ALA A 58 39.84 7.04 34.11
N GLY A 59 40.01 6.11 33.18
CA GLY A 59 40.88 4.95 33.03
C GLY A 59 40.09 3.97 32.13
N ARG A 60 40.70 3.54 31.02
CA ARG A 60 40.18 2.59 29.99
C ARG A 60 39.80 1.22 30.62
N PRO A 61 39.05 0.31 29.96
CA PRO A 61 39.66 -0.53 28.92
C PRO A 61 38.78 -0.90 27.70
N ASP A 62 39.49 -1.32 26.64
CA ASP A 62 39.03 -1.85 25.37
C ASP A 62 38.08 -3.07 25.50
N ALA A 63 37.07 -3.11 24.64
CA ALA A 63 36.32 -4.32 24.30
C ALA A 63 36.71 -4.77 22.89
N ALA A 64 37.34 -5.94 22.77
CA ALA A 64 37.67 -6.57 21.50
C ALA A 64 36.39 -7.12 20.80
N PRO A 65 36.34 -7.13 19.46
CA PRO A 65 35.23 -7.76 18.73
C PRO A 65 35.37 -9.29 18.67
N PRO A 66 34.26 -10.05 18.64
CA PRO A 66 34.28 -11.51 18.53
C PRO A 66 34.60 -11.99 17.11
N ILE A 67 35.30 -13.13 17.03
CA ILE A 67 35.74 -13.84 15.82
C ILE A 67 34.59 -14.69 15.25
N PRO A 68 34.36 -14.75 13.93
CA PRO A 68 33.41 -15.69 13.32
C PRO A 68 34.00 -17.11 13.18
N PRO A 69 33.22 -18.19 13.39
CA PRO A 69 33.69 -19.55 13.14
C PRO A 69 33.78 -19.89 11.65
N ALA A 70 34.71 -20.78 11.35
CA ALA A 70 35.21 -21.14 10.03
C ALA A 70 34.30 -22.08 9.22
N THR A 71 34.52 -21.97 7.91
CA THR A 71 34.08 -22.76 6.76
C THR A 71 34.15 -24.28 6.96
N GLY A 72 33.14 -24.99 6.46
CA GLY A 72 33.20 -26.43 6.21
C GLY A 72 32.42 -26.79 4.94
N GLU A 73 33.14 -27.05 3.85
CA GLU A 73 32.65 -27.83 2.71
C GLU A 73 32.55 -29.32 3.11
N PRO A 74 31.63 -30.07 2.51
CA PRO A 74 32.11 -31.22 1.75
C PRO A 74 31.41 -31.45 0.40
N THR A 75 32.22 -31.86 -0.57
CA THR A 75 31.90 -32.45 -1.88
C THR A 75 31.74 -33.99 -1.78
N PRO A 76 31.49 -34.78 -2.85
CA PRO A 76 30.20 -35.45 -3.11
C PRO A 76 30.29 -36.98 -3.20
N THR A 77 29.17 -37.72 -3.07
CA THR A 77 29.12 -39.12 -3.56
C THR A 77 27.69 -39.62 -3.88
N GLY A 78 27.50 -40.20 -5.07
CA GLY A 78 26.74 -41.45 -5.25
C GLY A 78 25.37 -41.43 -5.97
N THR A 79 25.36 -41.76 -7.26
CA THR A 79 24.30 -42.48 -8.03
C THR A 79 24.32 -44.00 -7.63
N PRO A 80 23.37 -44.92 -7.98
CA PRO A 80 22.24 -44.87 -8.94
C PRO A 80 20.91 -45.61 -8.55
N GLU A 81 19.96 -45.64 -9.52
CA GLU A 81 18.86 -46.64 -9.77
C GLU A 81 17.68 -46.76 -8.75
N ALA A 82 16.41 -47.00 -9.10
CA ALA A 82 15.77 -47.55 -10.29
C ALA A 82 14.28 -47.09 -10.45
N THR A 83 13.77 -47.19 -11.69
CA THR A 83 12.35 -47.21 -12.13
C THR A 83 11.65 -48.54 -11.72
N PRO A 84 10.36 -48.86 -12.05
CA PRO A 84 9.18 -48.09 -12.49
C PRO A 84 7.87 -48.49 -11.75
N SER A 85 6.74 -47.85 -12.05
CA SER A 85 5.49 -48.56 -12.46
C SER A 85 4.43 -47.61 -13.02
N ARG A 86 3.96 -47.96 -14.21
CA ARG A 86 2.81 -47.41 -14.95
C ARG A 86 1.51 -48.06 -14.45
N SER A 87 0.39 -47.39 -14.74
CA SER A 87 -0.75 -47.91 -15.53
C SER A 87 -2.10 -47.63 -14.86
N GLY A 88 -3.03 -47.04 -15.62
CA GLY A 88 -4.44 -46.97 -15.25
C GLY A 88 -5.21 -45.76 -15.77
N ASP A 89 -5.33 -45.64 -17.08
CA ASP A 89 -6.37 -44.89 -17.81
C ASP A 89 -7.60 -45.84 -18.01
N PRO A 90 -8.77 -45.46 -18.59
CA PRO A 90 -9.60 -44.26 -18.42
C PRO A 90 -11.15 -44.56 -18.35
N THR A 91 -11.93 -43.48 -18.23
CA THR A 91 -13.28 -43.23 -18.87
C THR A 91 -14.59 -43.78 -18.24
N PRO A 92 -15.82 -43.34 -18.69
CA PRO A 92 -16.62 -42.30 -18.03
C PRO A 92 -18.10 -42.71 -17.77
N SER A 93 -18.90 -41.78 -17.22
CA SER A 93 -20.29 -41.42 -17.63
C SER A 93 -21.14 -41.02 -16.42
N ALA A 94 -21.84 -39.87 -16.50
CA ALA A 94 -23.30 -39.87 -16.60
C ALA A 94 -23.89 -38.46 -16.42
N ARG A 95 -24.71 -38.14 -17.41
CA ARG A 95 -25.69 -37.07 -17.56
C ARG A 95 -26.78 -37.14 -16.48
N SER A 96 -27.22 -36.00 -15.96
CA SER A 96 -28.63 -35.80 -15.58
C SER A 96 -29.01 -34.32 -15.52
N SER A 97 -29.93 -34.00 -16.42
CA SER A 97 -30.79 -32.82 -16.48
C SER A 97 -31.79 -32.76 -15.33
N ARG A 98 -32.11 -31.55 -14.83
CA ARG A 98 -33.48 -31.10 -14.45
C ARG A 98 -33.46 -29.65 -13.92
N THR A 99 -34.18 -28.78 -14.62
CA THR A 99 -34.79 -27.54 -14.10
C THR A 99 -36.25 -27.88 -13.77
N PRO A 100 -36.84 -27.32 -12.69
CA PRO A 100 -37.85 -26.29 -12.95
C PRO A 100 -37.87 -25.13 -11.94
N SER A 101 -38.52 -24.07 -12.42
CA SER A 101 -38.79 -22.75 -11.85
C SER A 101 -39.45 -22.72 -10.46
N ARG A 102 -39.04 -21.77 -9.59
CA ARG A 102 -39.90 -21.22 -8.54
C ARG A 102 -39.55 -19.76 -8.17
N ARG A 103 -40.64 -19.01 -7.96
CA ARG A 103 -40.90 -17.56 -7.79
C ARG A 103 -40.13 -16.87 -6.64
N PRO A 104 -39.97 -15.52 -6.64
CA PRO A 104 -39.15 -14.81 -5.66
C PRO A 104 -39.90 -14.64 -4.33
N THR A 105 -39.25 -15.02 -3.24
CA THR A 105 -39.66 -14.66 -1.88
C THR A 105 -38.91 -13.41 -1.44
N THR A 106 -39.65 -12.33 -1.22
CA THR A 106 -39.27 -11.15 -0.44
C THR A 106 -38.83 -11.55 0.98
N PRO A 107 -37.68 -11.07 1.49
CA PRO A 107 -37.39 -11.19 2.91
C PRO A 107 -38.00 -10.00 3.68
N SER A 108 -38.92 -10.33 4.58
CA SER A 108 -39.39 -9.45 5.65
C SER A 108 -38.23 -9.07 6.58
N THR A 109 -38.03 -7.77 6.76
CA THR A 109 -37.10 -7.18 7.74
C THR A 109 -37.70 -7.25 9.14
N THR A 110 -37.13 -8.08 10.01
CA THR A 110 -37.29 -7.95 11.47
C THR A 110 -36.06 -7.22 12.03
N PRO A 111 -36.22 -6.16 12.84
CA PRO A 111 -35.12 -5.33 13.32
C PRO A 111 -34.42 -6.00 14.51
N GLY A 112 -33.29 -6.64 14.25
CA GLY A 112 -32.40 -7.20 15.26
C GLY A 112 -31.07 -6.45 15.29
N GLN A 113 -30.90 -5.59 16.30
CA GLN A 113 -29.64 -5.09 16.85
C GLN A 113 -28.41 -5.09 15.92
N ARG A 114 -28.20 -3.98 15.19
CA ARG A 114 -26.85 -3.53 14.85
C ARG A 114 -26.49 -2.34 15.72
N ARG A 115 -25.48 -2.56 16.55
CA ARG A 115 -24.65 -1.54 17.19
C ARG A 115 -24.40 -0.38 16.18
N PRO A 116 -24.62 0.89 16.54
CA PRO A 116 -24.33 1.99 15.63
C PRO A 116 -22.83 1.99 15.30
N PRO A 117 -22.42 2.21 14.03
CA PRO A 117 -21.04 2.55 13.76
C PRO A 117 -20.70 3.83 14.50
N ALA A 118 -19.49 3.88 15.06
CA ALA A 118 -18.98 5.01 15.81
C ALA A 118 -19.19 6.32 15.01
N SER A 119 -19.68 7.33 15.71
CA SER A 119 -20.02 8.66 15.22
C SER A 119 -18.83 9.39 14.59
N GLY A 120 -18.49 9.06 13.35
CA GLY A 120 -17.98 10.04 12.40
C GLY A 120 -19.20 10.65 11.72
N THR A 121 -19.32 11.98 11.71
CA THR A 121 -20.35 12.67 10.94
C THR A 121 -20.22 12.24 9.48
N ALA A 122 -21.33 11.85 8.82
CA ALA A 122 -21.32 11.48 7.41
C ALA A 122 -20.65 12.56 6.51
N ALA A 123 -20.64 13.82 6.98
CA ALA A 123 -19.95 14.96 6.40
C ALA A 123 -18.42 14.77 6.24
N GLU A 124 -17.77 14.04 7.13
CA GLU A 124 -16.32 13.82 7.06
C GLU A 124 -15.95 12.65 6.15
N SER A 125 -16.91 11.82 5.75
CA SER A 125 -16.64 10.65 4.89
C SER A 125 -16.43 11.05 3.42
N VAL A 126 -15.68 10.23 2.67
CA VAL A 126 -15.62 10.31 1.20
C VAL A 126 -16.82 9.53 0.63
N PRO A 127 -17.79 10.20 -0.03
CA PRO A 127 -18.96 9.52 -0.55
C PRO A 127 -18.60 8.65 -1.76
N ALA A 128 -19.42 7.63 -2.04
CA ALA A 128 -19.19 6.75 -3.19
C ALA A 128 -19.25 7.52 -4.52
N SER A 129 -20.07 8.56 -4.61
CA SER A 129 -20.19 9.45 -5.78
C SER A 129 -18.91 10.21 -6.11
N ALA A 130 -18.01 10.39 -5.13
CA ALA A 130 -16.70 11.00 -5.32
C ALA A 130 -15.65 10.02 -5.88
N MET A 131 -15.99 8.74 -5.97
CA MET A 131 -15.13 7.73 -6.56
C MET A 131 -15.48 7.54 -8.04
N LEU A 132 -14.47 7.16 -8.83
CA LEU A 132 -14.67 6.53 -10.14
C LEU A 132 -15.68 5.40 -10.01
N GLN A 133 -16.52 5.29 -11.02
CA GLN A 133 -17.50 4.24 -11.21
C GLN A 133 -17.12 3.39 -12.41
N LEU A 134 -17.71 2.20 -12.51
CA LEU A 134 -17.46 1.33 -13.65
C LEU A 134 -17.82 2.01 -14.99
N ALA A 135 -18.88 2.82 -15.00
CA ALA A 135 -19.30 3.60 -16.17
C ALA A 135 -18.31 4.69 -16.60
N ASP A 136 -17.32 5.02 -15.78
CA ASP A 136 -16.27 5.99 -16.14
C ASP A 136 -15.10 5.32 -16.89
N LEU A 137 -15.03 3.98 -16.85
CA LEU A 137 -13.97 3.18 -17.43
C LEU A 137 -14.37 2.62 -18.80
N PRO A 138 -13.41 2.20 -19.64
CA PRO A 138 -13.71 1.44 -20.84
C PRO A 138 -14.49 0.15 -20.54
N ASP A 139 -15.16 -0.39 -21.56
CA ASP A 139 -15.82 -1.68 -21.46
C ASP A 139 -14.81 -2.79 -21.12
N GLY A 140 -15.28 -3.82 -20.39
CA GLY A 140 -14.47 -4.97 -20.00
C GLY A 140 -13.71 -4.82 -18.68
N PHE A 141 -13.83 -3.68 -18.01
CA PHE A 141 -13.47 -3.57 -16.60
C PHE A 141 -14.53 -4.24 -15.72
N GLU A 142 -14.09 -4.73 -14.57
CA GLU A 142 -14.94 -5.26 -13.51
C GLU A 142 -14.45 -4.73 -12.15
N ALA A 143 -15.38 -4.59 -11.20
CA ALA A 143 -15.02 -4.24 -9.83
C ALA A 143 -14.23 -5.39 -9.21
N MET A 144 -13.09 -5.07 -8.61
CA MET A 144 -12.28 -6.03 -7.88
C MET A 144 -12.34 -5.72 -6.39
N GLU A 145 -12.22 -6.76 -5.57
CA GLU A 145 -11.83 -6.54 -4.18
C GLU A 145 -10.45 -5.86 -4.16
N PRO A 146 -10.19 -4.96 -3.20
CA PRO A 146 -8.89 -4.33 -3.08
C PRO A 146 -7.84 -5.35 -2.61
N GLU A 147 -7.29 -6.14 -3.54
CA GLU A 147 -6.29 -7.18 -3.27
C GLU A 147 -4.90 -6.61 -2.91
N PHE A 148 -4.70 -5.29 -3.03
CA PHE A 148 -3.39 -4.69 -2.88
C PHE A 148 -3.09 -4.32 -1.41
N GLU A 149 -2.23 -5.13 -0.76
CA GLU A 149 -1.67 -4.87 0.59
C GLU A 149 -0.70 -3.68 0.64
N GLY A 150 -0.24 -3.17 -0.51
CA GLY A 150 0.46 -1.89 -0.57
C GLY A 150 -0.52 -0.72 -0.58
N ASP A 151 -0.15 0.43 -0.02
CA ASP A 151 -1.07 1.58 -0.10
C ASP A 151 -1.15 2.19 -1.51
N GLY A 152 -0.20 1.83 -2.40
CA GLY A 152 -0.10 2.29 -3.80
C GLY A 152 -0.06 3.81 -3.96
N SER A 153 0.07 4.50 -2.83
CA SER A 153 -0.13 5.93 -2.71
C SER A 153 1.19 6.63 -2.91
N LEU A 154 1.13 7.95 -3.09
CA LEU A 154 2.28 8.83 -3.10
C LEU A 154 3.20 8.60 -1.88
N TRP A 155 2.63 8.15 -0.75
CA TRP A 155 3.40 7.77 0.43
C TRP A 155 4.48 6.72 0.15
N PHE A 156 4.22 5.76 -0.74
CA PHE A 156 5.23 4.76 -1.13
C PHE A 156 6.50 5.43 -1.66
N LEU A 157 6.37 6.50 -2.46
CA LEU A 157 7.52 7.21 -3.03
C LEU A 157 8.39 7.86 -1.94
N THR A 158 7.78 8.31 -0.85
CA THR A 158 8.50 8.89 0.30
C THR A 158 9.37 7.87 1.05
N THR A 159 9.14 6.57 0.81
CA THR A 159 9.97 5.49 1.38
C THR A 159 11.12 5.07 0.47
N VAL A 160 11.05 5.43 -0.81
CA VAL A 160 12.04 5.06 -1.84
C VAL A 160 13.01 6.22 -2.10
N PHE A 161 12.51 7.45 -2.11
CA PHE A 161 13.30 8.65 -2.35
C PHE A 161 13.72 9.29 -1.03
N ASP A 162 14.99 9.71 -0.95
CA ASP A 162 15.50 10.42 0.22
C ASP A 162 15.17 11.91 0.06
N CYS A 163 14.25 12.36 0.90
CA CYS A 163 13.72 13.70 0.87
C CYS A 163 14.03 14.35 2.22
N ASP A 164 14.87 15.38 2.24
CA ASP A 164 15.15 16.18 3.44
C ASP A 164 13.84 16.74 4.05
N SER A 165 12.86 16.99 3.20
CA SER A 165 11.50 17.34 3.59
C SER A 165 10.58 16.12 3.58
N ARG A 166 10.49 15.41 4.71
CA ARG A 166 9.39 14.45 4.89
C ARG A 166 8.06 15.19 4.72
N PRO A 167 7.12 14.66 3.92
CA PRO A 167 5.85 15.34 3.72
C PRO A 167 5.18 15.61 5.07
N ALA A 168 4.55 16.78 5.15
CA ALA A 168 3.81 17.14 6.34
C ALA A 168 2.72 16.08 6.61
N VAL A 169 2.32 15.91 7.87
CA VAL A 169 1.09 15.16 8.16
C VAL A 169 -0.04 15.83 7.38
N TRP A 170 -0.51 15.21 6.30
CA TRP A 170 -1.44 15.83 5.35
C TRP A 170 -2.84 16.09 5.92
N ARG A 171 -3.05 15.94 7.23
CA ARG A 171 -4.34 16.14 7.89
C ARG A 171 -5.49 15.37 7.20
N GLU A 172 -5.19 14.15 6.73
CA GLU A 172 -6.20 13.23 6.19
C GLU A 172 -7.19 12.88 7.31
N VAL A 173 -8.47 13.15 7.08
CA VAL A 173 -9.55 12.87 8.05
C VAL A 173 -10.37 11.65 7.64
N SER A 174 -10.42 11.34 6.34
CA SER A 174 -11.05 10.13 5.84
C SER A 174 -10.47 9.71 4.49
N SER A 175 -10.67 8.45 4.14
CA SER A 175 -10.31 7.93 2.84
C SER A 175 -11.21 6.80 2.37
N ARG A 176 -11.25 6.63 1.05
CA ARG A 176 -11.97 5.56 0.36
C ARG A 176 -11.15 5.06 -0.82
N ARG A 177 -11.23 3.77 -1.09
CA ARG A 177 -10.52 3.11 -2.20
C ARG A 177 -11.50 2.31 -3.05
N VAL A 178 -11.26 2.29 -4.35
CA VAL A 178 -11.87 1.38 -5.33
C VAL A 178 -10.78 0.83 -6.23
N THR A 179 -10.99 -0.41 -6.70
CA THR A 179 -10.11 -1.06 -7.66
C THR A 179 -10.96 -1.70 -8.74
N TYR A 180 -10.55 -1.51 -9.99
CA TYR A 180 -11.15 -2.11 -11.17
C TYR A 180 -10.07 -2.81 -11.97
N GLY A 181 -10.40 -3.95 -12.56
CA GLY A 181 -9.49 -4.70 -13.41
C GLY A 181 -10.14 -5.09 -14.72
N SER A 182 -9.31 -5.19 -15.75
CA SER A 182 -9.59 -5.85 -17.01
C SER A 182 -8.51 -6.92 -17.25
N PRO A 183 -8.61 -7.73 -18.32
CA PRO A 183 -7.56 -8.69 -18.65
C PRO A 183 -6.16 -8.09 -18.87
N THR A 184 -6.06 -6.77 -19.14
CA THR A 184 -4.81 -6.10 -19.49
C THR A 184 -4.43 -4.93 -18.59
N GLU A 185 -5.33 -4.46 -17.72
CA GLU A 185 -5.13 -3.23 -16.96
C GLU A 185 -5.78 -3.29 -15.57
N VAL A 186 -5.16 -2.63 -14.60
CA VAL A 186 -5.74 -2.41 -13.27
C VAL A 186 -5.75 -0.92 -12.97
N VAL A 187 -6.94 -0.40 -12.69
CA VAL A 187 -7.17 0.97 -12.25
C VAL A 187 -7.54 0.95 -10.78
N SER A 188 -6.63 1.45 -9.95
CA SER A 188 -6.91 1.69 -8.53
C SER A 188 -7.08 3.19 -8.31
N GLN A 189 -8.03 3.56 -7.47
CA GLN A 189 -8.19 4.93 -7.02
C GLN A 189 -8.31 4.95 -5.49
N ARG A 190 -7.54 5.85 -4.86
CA ARG A 190 -7.74 6.26 -3.48
C ARG A 190 -8.15 7.73 -3.48
N VAL A 191 -9.27 8.05 -2.82
CA VAL A 191 -9.66 9.44 -2.55
C VAL A 191 -9.53 9.69 -1.06
N THR A 192 -8.90 10.80 -0.70
CA THR A 192 -8.67 11.25 0.67
C THR A 192 -9.32 12.60 0.89
N ARG A 193 -10.02 12.76 2.02
CA ARG A 193 -10.49 14.07 2.50
C ARG A 193 -9.49 14.66 3.48
N HIS A 194 -9.27 15.95 3.39
CA HIS A 194 -8.30 16.67 4.22
C HIS A 194 -8.95 17.82 5.00
N ALA A 195 -8.48 18.06 6.22
CA ALA A 195 -8.88 19.25 6.98
C ALA A 195 -8.03 20.48 6.59
N GLY A 196 -8.68 21.64 6.50
CA GLY A 196 -8.02 22.93 6.25
C GLY A 196 -7.30 22.96 4.90
N ASP A 197 -6.01 23.30 4.92
CA ASP A 197 -5.14 23.36 3.75
C ASP A 197 -4.53 22.01 3.35
N GLY A 198 -4.86 20.91 4.05
CA GLY A 198 -4.18 19.62 3.89
C GLY A 198 -4.19 19.07 2.46
N ALA A 199 -5.28 19.26 1.71
CA ALA A 199 -5.37 18.84 0.31
C ALA A 199 -4.39 19.62 -0.59
N ARG A 200 -4.30 20.94 -0.40
CA ARG A 200 -3.37 21.80 -1.14
C ARG A 200 -1.92 21.49 -0.76
N THR A 201 -1.65 21.32 0.53
CA THR A 201 -0.32 20.92 1.05
C THR A 201 0.12 19.60 0.45
N LYS A 202 -0.78 18.61 0.34
CA LYS A 202 -0.47 17.33 -0.30
C LYS A 202 -0.08 17.47 -1.78
N MET A 203 -0.74 18.34 -2.55
CA MET A 203 -0.38 18.60 -3.95
C MET A 203 0.94 19.37 -4.08
N ALA A 204 1.21 20.32 -3.19
CA ALA A 204 2.49 21.01 -3.12
C ALA A 204 3.64 20.05 -2.77
N ASP A 205 3.41 19.16 -1.80
CA ASP A 205 4.36 18.11 -1.43
C ASP A 205 4.62 17.16 -2.60
N ALA A 206 3.62 16.78 -3.39
CA ALA A 206 3.81 15.95 -4.58
C ALA A 206 4.77 16.58 -5.61
N ARG A 207 4.67 17.90 -5.85
CA ARG A 207 5.63 18.61 -6.70
C ARG A 207 7.01 18.69 -6.05
N ARG A 208 7.06 19.01 -4.76
CA ARG A 208 8.32 19.07 -4.02
C ARG A 208 9.06 17.73 -4.05
N LEU A 209 8.34 16.62 -3.96
CA LEU A 209 8.92 15.28 -4.11
C LEU A 209 9.60 15.08 -5.47
N ALA A 210 9.00 15.60 -6.54
CA ALA A 210 9.54 15.52 -7.88
C ALA A 210 10.74 16.46 -8.11
N ASP A 211 10.75 17.63 -7.47
CA ASP A 211 11.74 18.69 -7.73
C ASP A 211 12.95 18.62 -6.79
N GLU A 212 12.75 18.22 -5.53
CA GLU A 212 13.77 18.32 -4.48
C GLU A 212 14.35 16.97 -4.05
N CYS A 213 13.63 15.86 -4.25
CA CYS A 213 14.11 14.58 -3.75
C CYS A 213 15.17 13.97 -4.67
N THR A 214 16.18 13.37 -4.05
CA THR A 214 17.19 12.58 -4.77
C THR A 214 16.92 11.10 -4.55
N SER A 215 17.16 10.31 -5.59
CA SER A 215 17.03 8.86 -5.46
C SER A 215 18.15 8.30 -4.61
N ALA A 216 17.82 7.47 -3.62
CA ALA A 216 18.82 6.75 -2.84
C ALA A 216 19.59 5.71 -3.68
N ARG A 217 19.02 5.28 -4.81
CA ARG A 217 19.60 4.26 -5.71
C ARG A 217 19.88 4.83 -7.10
N PRO A 218 21.01 4.48 -7.73
CA PRO A 218 21.27 4.86 -9.11
C PRO A 218 20.17 4.35 -10.06
N GLY A 219 19.68 5.21 -10.95
CA GLY A 219 18.67 4.88 -11.96
C GLY A 219 17.22 5.08 -11.52
N ASP A 220 16.97 5.21 -10.22
CA ASP A 220 15.67 5.63 -9.72
C ASP A 220 15.46 7.13 -9.98
N SER A 221 14.24 7.54 -10.28
CA SER A 221 13.91 8.94 -10.55
C SER A 221 12.44 9.22 -10.28
N ILE A 222 12.11 10.46 -9.96
CA ILE A 222 10.74 10.94 -9.81
C ILE A 222 10.63 12.30 -10.49
N ARG A 223 9.52 12.57 -11.17
CA ARG A 223 9.27 13.84 -11.86
C ARG A 223 7.79 14.10 -12.09
N VAL A 224 7.40 15.37 -12.19
CA VAL A 224 6.12 15.76 -12.78
C VAL A 224 6.25 15.67 -14.31
N LEU A 225 5.38 14.87 -14.93
CA LEU A 225 5.32 14.69 -16.38
C LEU A 225 4.36 15.68 -17.03
N ALA A 226 3.29 16.06 -16.33
CA ALA A 226 2.34 17.07 -16.78
C ALA A 226 1.57 17.67 -15.59
N ASP A 227 1.09 18.88 -15.77
CA ASP A 227 0.23 19.60 -14.83
C ASP A 227 -1.04 20.13 -15.51
N GLY A 228 -1.91 20.79 -14.75
CA GLY A 228 -3.14 21.39 -15.28
C GLY A 228 -4.11 20.39 -15.90
N LEU A 229 -4.12 19.13 -15.43
CA LEU A 229 -4.87 18.05 -16.07
C LEU A 229 -6.38 18.08 -15.82
N GLY A 230 -6.83 18.76 -14.76
CA GLY A 230 -8.24 18.88 -14.38
C GLY A 230 -8.43 19.19 -12.91
N GLY A 231 -9.68 19.48 -12.54
CA GLY A 231 -10.04 19.96 -11.20
C GLY A 231 -9.44 21.33 -10.88
N ASP A 232 -9.41 21.68 -9.60
CA ASP A 232 -8.63 22.83 -9.14
C ASP A 232 -7.13 22.64 -9.43
N GLU A 233 -6.69 21.38 -9.44
CA GLU A 233 -5.29 21.01 -9.62
C GLU A 233 -5.16 19.54 -10.05
N GLY A 234 -4.40 19.29 -11.12
CA GLY A 234 -4.20 17.94 -11.63
C GLY A 234 -2.76 17.74 -12.09
N LEU A 235 -2.13 16.63 -11.66
CA LEU A 235 -0.74 16.27 -11.95
C LEU A 235 -0.66 14.86 -12.52
N LEU A 236 0.19 14.65 -13.51
CA LEU A 236 0.70 13.34 -13.87
C LEU A 236 2.13 13.26 -13.35
N MET A 237 2.37 12.39 -12.38
CA MET A 237 3.71 12.08 -11.92
C MET A 237 4.21 10.79 -12.55
N GLY A 238 5.53 10.74 -12.78
CA GLY A 238 6.24 9.53 -13.17
C GLY A 238 7.36 9.25 -12.19
N ALA A 239 7.59 7.98 -11.88
CA ALA A 239 8.78 7.53 -11.20
C ALA A 239 9.36 6.31 -11.89
N THR A 240 10.69 6.19 -11.88
CA THR A 240 11.41 4.96 -12.17
C THR A 240 11.89 4.40 -10.85
N VAL A 241 11.49 3.17 -10.52
CA VAL A 241 11.92 2.48 -9.29
C VAL A 241 12.33 1.07 -9.66
N ASP A 242 13.58 0.69 -9.37
CA ASP A 242 14.17 -0.60 -9.73
C ASP A 242 14.01 -0.92 -11.23
N GLY A 243 14.24 0.11 -12.07
CA GLY A 243 14.11 0.02 -13.53
C GLY A 243 12.67 -0.10 -14.05
N ARG A 244 11.67 0.06 -13.19
CA ARG A 244 10.25 0.02 -13.56
C ARG A 244 9.65 1.42 -13.54
N GLU A 245 9.12 1.83 -14.68
CA GLU A 245 8.35 3.06 -14.78
C GLU A 245 6.95 2.88 -14.14
N GLN A 246 6.60 3.79 -13.25
CA GLN A 246 5.31 3.90 -12.60
C GLN A 246 4.75 5.32 -12.82
N ARG A 247 3.43 5.43 -12.95
CA ARG A 247 2.75 6.72 -13.13
C ARG A 247 1.58 6.86 -12.17
N TRP A 248 1.36 8.08 -11.70
CA TRP A 248 0.25 8.46 -10.83
C TRP A 248 -0.43 9.68 -11.40
N ILE A 249 -1.76 9.63 -11.49
CA ILE A 249 -2.56 10.82 -11.69
C ILE A 249 -3.02 11.28 -10.31
N LEU A 250 -2.68 12.52 -9.94
CA LEU A 250 -3.19 13.17 -8.76
C LEU A 250 -4.17 14.27 -9.19
N VAL A 251 -5.33 14.32 -8.54
CA VAL A 251 -6.34 15.35 -8.80
C VAL A 251 -6.86 15.88 -7.48
N ARG A 252 -6.87 17.21 -7.33
CA ARG A 252 -7.50 17.89 -6.20
C ARG A 252 -8.75 18.62 -6.68
N GLN A 253 -9.80 18.54 -5.88
CA GLN A 253 -10.99 19.38 -5.98
C GLN A 253 -11.43 19.74 -4.56
N GLY A 254 -11.42 21.03 -4.22
CA GLY A 254 -11.68 21.47 -2.86
C GLY A 254 -10.74 20.80 -1.85
N ASP A 255 -11.35 20.16 -0.85
CA ASP A 255 -10.71 19.43 0.25
C ASP A 255 -10.43 17.94 -0.04
N LEU A 256 -10.75 17.46 -1.25
CA LEU A 256 -10.51 16.09 -1.69
C LEU A 256 -9.27 15.98 -2.59
N VAL A 257 -8.51 14.89 -2.41
CA VAL A 257 -7.43 14.48 -3.31
C VAL A 257 -7.66 13.05 -3.77
N ALA A 258 -7.70 12.84 -5.08
CA ALA A 258 -7.66 11.52 -5.70
C ALA A 258 -6.22 11.18 -6.10
N GLU A 259 -5.81 9.96 -5.77
CA GLU A 259 -4.58 9.32 -6.23
C GLU A 259 -4.95 8.09 -7.05
N ASN A 260 -4.59 8.13 -8.33
CA ASN A 260 -4.84 7.06 -9.27
C ASN A 260 -3.51 6.50 -9.78
N PRO A 261 -2.91 5.51 -9.09
CA PRO A 261 -1.78 4.77 -9.64
C PRO A 261 -2.24 4.07 -10.93
N VAL A 262 -1.50 4.30 -12.01
CA VAL A 262 -1.80 3.70 -13.31
C VAL A 262 -0.94 2.46 -13.48
N ARG A 263 -1.58 1.28 -13.53
CA ARG A 263 -0.93 0.01 -13.81
C ARG A 263 -1.48 -0.60 -15.08
N SER A 264 -0.73 -0.43 -16.16
CA SER A 264 -0.98 -1.11 -17.42
C SER A 264 0.06 -2.20 -17.65
N LEU A 265 -0.36 -3.35 -18.17
CA LEU A 265 0.51 -4.47 -18.51
C LEU A 265 1.26 -4.22 -19.84
N GLY A 266 1.99 -3.11 -19.91
CA GLY A 266 2.92 -2.82 -21.02
C GLY A 266 2.72 -1.50 -21.76
N VAL A 267 1.72 -0.69 -21.42
CA VAL A 267 1.49 0.62 -22.07
C VAL A 267 1.53 1.75 -21.03
N GLN A 268 2.45 2.69 -21.18
CA GLN A 268 2.50 3.87 -20.33
C GLN A 268 1.42 4.88 -20.74
N ILE A 269 0.62 5.37 -19.78
CA ILE A 269 -0.44 6.35 -20.05
C ILE A 269 0.13 7.66 -20.59
N THR A 270 -0.38 8.14 -21.72
CA THR A 270 0.01 9.43 -22.31
C THR A 270 -0.54 10.62 -21.52
N GLU A 271 0.01 11.82 -21.71
CA GLU A 271 -0.56 13.04 -21.10
C GLU A 271 -2.02 13.25 -21.51
N ALA A 272 -2.36 13.03 -22.78
CA ALA A 272 -3.72 13.21 -23.28
C ALA A 272 -4.72 12.26 -22.62
N GLU A 273 -4.33 11.00 -22.39
CA GLU A 273 -5.13 10.03 -21.65
C GLU A 273 -5.21 10.38 -20.17
N ALA A 274 -4.09 10.78 -19.56
CA ALA A 274 -4.06 11.23 -18.18
C ALA A 274 -4.97 12.44 -17.95
N ARG A 275 -5.02 13.39 -18.89
CA ARG A 275 -5.92 14.55 -18.87
C ARG A 275 -7.38 14.12 -18.91
N LYS A 276 -7.76 13.22 -19.82
CA LYS A 276 -9.14 12.70 -19.91
C LYS A 276 -9.55 12.01 -18.61
N THR A 277 -8.65 11.19 -18.03
CA THR A 277 -8.90 10.52 -16.75
C THR A 277 -9.00 11.54 -15.61
N ALA A 278 -8.09 12.51 -15.53
CA ALA A 278 -8.10 13.54 -14.50
C ALA A 278 -9.39 14.38 -14.53
N GLN A 279 -9.89 14.73 -15.71
CA GLN A 279 -11.16 15.45 -15.87
C GLN A 279 -12.36 14.63 -15.36
N LYS A 280 -12.43 13.33 -15.68
CA LYS A 280 -13.47 12.44 -15.15
C LYS A 280 -13.40 12.34 -13.62
N VAL A 281 -12.19 12.21 -13.08
CA VAL A 281 -11.95 12.16 -11.63
C VAL A 281 -12.38 13.46 -10.97
N ALA A 282 -11.99 14.63 -11.50
CA ALA A 282 -12.40 15.92 -10.99
C ALA A 282 -13.93 16.07 -10.94
N ALA A 283 -14.61 15.67 -12.02
CA ALA A 283 -16.08 15.66 -12.07
C ALA A 283 -16.71 14.74 -11.01
N ARG A 284 -16.07 13.61 -10.69
CA ARG A 284 -16.50 12.77 -9.56
C ARG A 284 -16.28 13.45 -8.23
N LEU A 285 -15.08 14.00 -7.98
CA LEU A 285 -14.73 14.67 -6.73
C LEU A 285 -15.69 15.82 -6.38
N CYS A 286 -16.22 16.53 -7.38
CA CYS A 286 -17.27 17.54 -7.17
C CYS A 286 -18.53 17.02 -6.46
N ASN A 287 -18.84 15.73 -6.56
CA ASN A 287 -19.98 15.14 -5.85
C ASN A 287 -19.68 14.81 -4.38
N GLY A 288 -18.49 15.14 -3.89
CA GLY A 288 -18.06 14.91 -2.51
C GLY A 288 -17.46 16.13 -1.81
N THR A 289 -17.47 17.30 -2.45
CA THR A 289 -17.00 18.55 -1.85
C THR A 289 -17.97 19.67 -2.19
N ASP A 290 -17.97 20.73 -1.39
CA ASP A 290 -18.84 21.90 -1.60
C ASP A 290 -18.18 22.93 -2.55
N ASP A 291 -16.91 22.72 -2.93
CA ASP A 291 -16.09 23.62 -3.74
C ASP A 291 -16.17 23.32 -5.26
N CYS A 292 -17.39 23.17 -5.78
CA CYS A 292 -17.70 23.10 -7.22
C CYS A 292 -18.90 24.02 -7.55
#